data_AF-A0A8T7AIC8-F1
#
_entry.id   AF-A0A8T7AIC8-F1
#
_cell.length_a   1.000
_cell.length_b   1.000
_cell.length_c   1.000
_cell.angle_alpha   90.00
_cell.angle_beta   90.00
_cell.angle_gamma   90.00
#
_symmetry.space_group_name_H-M   'P 1'
#
loop_
_entity.id
_entity.type
_entity.pdbx_description
1 polymer ?
#
loop_
_entity_poly.entity_id
_entity_poly.type
_entity_poly.pdbx_seq_one_letter_code
_entity_poly.pdbx_strand_id
1 'polypeptide(L)'
;MTAKKGFIYALIAYVIFVFVQSLFYKFTGSEQTDIIFTTIAEWMQTVGLGFIAPFFMSFGGYVIGAAELVASAMLIAQGTRRLGALLGLAIISGAIFFHLCTPLGINRVVNAAGETDGGILFYMACGVWISCLLIWFLAKPDQSRSAYR
;
A
#
# COMPACT_ATOMS: atom_id res chain seq x y z
N MET A 1 9.53 2.99 -27.84
CA MET A 1 8.67 2.30 -26.84
C MET A 1 7.23 2.43 -27.32
N THR A 2 6.37 1.40 -27.27
CA THR A 2 4.96 1.57 -27.67
C THR A 2 4.21 2.42 -26.63
N ALA A 3 3.23 3.23 -27.04
CA ALA A 3 2.47 4.08 -26.12
C ALA A 3 1.89 3.29 -24.92
N LYS A 4 1.37 2.08 -25.19
CA LYS A 4 0.89 1.15 -24.15
C LYS A 4 1.98 0.75 -23.15
N LYS A 5 3.20 0.47 -23.60
CA LYS A 5 4.32 0.13 -22.71
C LYS A 5 4.71 1.33 -21.85
N GLY A 6 4.83 2.51 -22.46
CA GLY A 6 5.13 3.75 -21.72
C GLY A 6 4.11 4.03 -20.62
N PHE A 7 2.81 3.87 -20.92
CA PHE A 7 1.74 4.02 -19.94
C PHE A 7 1.87 3.05 -18.75
N ILE A 8 2.14 1.76 -18.99
CA ILE A 8 2.35 0.78 -17.92
C ILE A 8 3.54 1.18 -17.03
N TYR A 9 4.64 1.66 -17.63
CA TYR A 9 5.80 2.12 -16.86
C TYR A 9 5.49 3.36 -16.02
N ALA A 10 4.67 4.30 -16.52
CA ALA A 10 4.23 5.45 -15.74
C ALA A 10 3.40 5.02 -14.51
N LEU A 11 2.47 4.07 -14.69
CA LEU A 11 1.70 3.50 -13.57
C LEU A 11 2.62 2.83 -12.54
N ILE A 12 3.58 2.02 -13.01
CA ILE A 12 4.56 1.35 -12.13
C ILE A 12 5.37 2.39 -11.35
N ALA A 13 5.87 3.42 -12.01
CA ALA A 13 6.65 4.47 -11.39
C ALA A 13 5.84 5.20 -10.30
N TYR A 14 4.57 5.50 -10.57
CA TYR A 14 3.67 6.11 -9.59
C TYR A 14 3.46 5.22 -8.36
N VAL A 15 3.17 3.93 -8.55
CA VAL A 15 2.98 2.98 -7.42
C VAL A 15 4.25 2.89 -6.57
N ILE A 16 5.41 2.73 -7.21
CA ILE A 16 6.71 2.64 -6.51
C ILE A 16 7.00 3.94 -5.76
N PHE A 17 6.73 5.10 -6.37
CA PHE A 17 6.92 6.38 -5.72
C PHE A 17 6.13 6.47 -4.41
N VAL A 18 4.82 6.17 -4.44
CA VAL A 18 3.97 6.22 -3.25
C VAL A 18 4.39 5.20 -2.19
N PHE A 19 4.67 3.95 -2.60
CA PHE A 19 5.11 2.90 -1.68
C PHE A 19 6.43 3.25 -1.02
N VAL A 20 7.47 3.54 -1.80
CA VAL A 20 8.83 3.82 -1.30
C VAL A 20 8.86 5.09 -0.44
N GLN A 21 8.14 6.15 -0.84
CA GLN A 21 8.01 7.34 0.00
C GLN A 21 7.38 7.00 1.36
N SER A 22 6.36 6.14 1.38
CA SER A 22 5.69 5.74 2.63
C SER A 22 6.58 4.89 3.55
N LEU A 23 7.58 4.17 3.00
CA LEU A 23 8.50 3.34 3.79
C LEU A 23 9.33 4.17 4.77
N PHE A 24 9.68 5.42 4.42
CA PHE A 24 10.40 6.31 5.32
C PHE A 24 9.62 6.48 6.62
N TYR A 25 8.31 6.75 6.55
CA TYR A 25 7.47 6.90 7.74
C TYR A 25 7.33 5.60 8.53
N LYS A 26 7.23 4.45 7.85
CA LYS A 26 7.00 3.14 8.48
C LYS A 26 8.22 2.55 9.16
N PHE A 27 9.43 2.85 8.67
CA PHE A 27 10.67 2.30 9.22
C PHE A 27 11.47 3.25 10.12
N THR A 28 11.08 4.53 10.22
CA THR A 28 11.75 5.51 11.08
C THR A 28 11.05 5.76 12.41
N GLY A 29 9.94 5.08 12.69
CA GLY A 29 9.16 5.30 13.91
C GLY A 29 8.50 6.69 13.94
N SER A 30 7.97 7.15 12.80
CA SER A 30 7.31 8.45 12.74
C SER A 30 6.01 8.45 13.56
N GLU A 31 5.74 9.55 14.27
CA GLU A 31 4.50 9.76 15.03
C GLU A 31 3.24 9.48 14.17
N GLN A 32 3.30 9.88 12.90
CA GLN A 32 2.24 9.63 11.94
C GLN A 32 1.92 8.16 11.74
N THR A 33 2.94 7.30 11.70
CA THR A 33 2.75 5.85 11.59
C THR A 33 2.13 5.31 12.87
N ASP A 34 2.67 5.71 14.02
CA ASP A 34 2.20 5.24 15.32
C ASP A 34 0.73 5.58 15.55
N ILE A 35 0.28 6.78 15.17
CA ILE A 35 -1.13 7.19 15.26
C ILE A 35 -2.02 6.27 14.40
N ILE A 36 -1.63 5.93 13.17
CA ILE A 36 -2.42 5.06 12.28
C ILE A 36 -2.60 3.68 12.92
N PHE A 37 -1.50 3.04 13.30
CA PHE A 37 -1.52 1.66 13.79
C PHE A 37 -2.14 1.56 15.18
N THR A 38 -1.97 2.58 16.03
CA THR A 38 -2.66 2.69 17.33
C THR A 38 -4.17 2.85 17.14
N THR A 39 -4.61 3.78 16.29
CA THR A 39 -6.05 4.01 16.02
C THR A 39 -6.75 2.73 15.55
N ILE A 40 -6.12 2.00 14.63
CA ILE A 40 -6.68 0.74 14.13
C ILE A 40 -6.65 -0.34 15.23
N ALA A 41 -5.57 -0.45 16.00
CA ALA A 41 -5.47 -1.43 17.09
C ALA A 41 -6.51 -1.18 18.19
N GLU A 42 -6.77 0.07 18.55
CA GLU A 42 -7.84 0.44 19.49
C GLU A 42 -9.21 0.04 18.93
N TRP A 43 -9.47 0.31 17.65
CA TRP A 43 -10.70 -0.14 17.00
C TRP A 43 -10.82 -1.67 17.03
N MET A 44 -9.74 -2.41 16.77
CA MET A 44 -9.70 -3.88 16.81
C MET A 44 -10.14 -4.44 18.18
N GLN A 45 -9.84 -3.75 19.28
CA GLN A 45 -10.30 -4.13 20.63
C GLN A 45 -11.83 -4.11 20.75
N THR A 46 -12.50 -3.24 20.00
CA THR A 46 -13.97 -3.06 20.09
C THR A 46 -14.77 -4.08 19.26
N VAL A 47 -14.14 -4.69 18.26
CA VAL A 47 -14.80 -5.59 17.28
C VAL A 47 -14.45 -7.07 17.48
N GLY A 48 -13.87 -7.44 18.63
CA GLY A 48 -13.51 -8.82 18.95
C GLY A 48 -12.17 -9.29 18.35
N LEU A 49 -11.35 -8.36 17.84
CA LEU A 49 -10.00 -8.60 17.32
C LEU A 49 -8.90 -8.22 18.32
N GLY A 50 -9.25 -8.06 19.60
CA GLY A 50 -8.33 -7.61 20.65
C GLY A 50 -7.08 -8.47 20.85
N PHE A 51 -7.14 -9.75 20.48
CA PHE A 51 -6.01 -10.68 20.57
C PHE A 51 -4.88 -10.40 19.56
N ILE A 52 -5.18 -9.79 18.40
CA ILE A 52 -4.17 -9.37 17.41
C ILE A 52 -3.79 -7.90 17.51
N ALA A 53 -4.60 -7.08 18.18
CA ALA A 53 -4.39 -5.63 18.26
C ALA A 53 -3.00 -5.22 18.79
N PRO A 54 -2.41 -5.85 19.84
CA PRO A 54 -1.07 -5.50 20.29
C PRO A 54 -0.01 -5.74 19.22
N PHE A 55 -0.13 -6.84 18.47
CA PHE A 55 0.77 -7.12 17.35
C PHE A 55 0.60 -6.08 16.24
N PHE A 56 -0.64 -5.72 15.90
CA PHE A 56 -0.91 -4.73 14.86
C PHE A 56 -0.36 -3.34 15.23
N MET A 57 -0.51 -2.94 16.49
CA MET A 57 0.01 -1.69 17.03
C MET A 57 1.55 -1.61 16.91
N SER A 58 2.27 -2.67 17.33
CA SER A 58 3.74 -2.63 17.37
C SER A 58 4.42 -2.99 16.04
N PHE A 59 3.82 -3.89 15.26
CA PHE A 59 4.46 -4.48 14.07
C PHE A 59 3.74 -4.18 12.76
N GLY A 60 2.51 -3.64 12.79
CA GLY A 60 1.72 -3.41 11.58
C GLY A 60 2.44 -2.53 10.56
N GLY A 61 3.06 -1.44 11.00
CA GLY A 61 3.84 -0.55 10.13
C GLY A 61 4.97 -1.27 9.40
N TYR A 62 5.74 -2.07 10.13
CA TYR A 62 6.85 -2.85 9.59
C TYR A 62 6.39 -3.92 8.61
N VAL A 63 5.31 -4.64 8.95
CA VAL A 63 4.75 -5.72 8.11
C VAL A 63 4.21 -5.15 6.79
N ILE A 64 3.44 -4.07 6.86
CA ILE A 64 2.89 -3.42 5.67
C ILE A 64 4.01 -2.79 4.82
N GLY A 65 4.97 -2.11 5.46
CA GLY A 65 6.13 -1.55 4.75
C GLY A 65 6.96 -2.61 4.04
N ALA A 66 7.22 -3.76 4.68
CA ALA A 66 7.92 -4.86 4.04
C ALA A 66 7.15 -5.41 2.83
N ALA A 67 5.82 -5.55 2.95
CA ALA A 67 4.98 -6.02 1.86
C ALA A 67 4.96 -5.03 0.67
N GLU A 68 4.93 -3.73 0.93
CA GLU A 68 5.01 -2.68 -0.11
C GLU A 68 6.37 -2.65 -0.81
N LEU A 69 7.46 -2.89 -0.08
CA LEU A 69 8.80 -3.00 -0.67
C LEU A 69 8.88 -4.21 -1.60
N VAL A 70 8.34 -5.36 -1.19
CA VAL A 70 8.26 -6.57 -2.03
C VAL A 70 7.40 -6.32 -3.26
N ALA A 71 6.23 -5.69 -3.10
CA ALA A 71 5.37 -5.33 -4.23
C ALA A 71 6.10 -4.42 -5.23
N SER A 72 6.84 -3.42 -4.74
CA SER A 72 7.64 -2.50 -5.55
C SER A 72 8.71 -3.23 -6.35
N ALA A 73 9.47 -4.13 -5.71
CA ALA A 73 10.48 -4.94 -6.38
C ALA A 73 9.87 -5.83 -7.48
N MET A 74 8.72 -6.43 -7.20
CA MET A 74 8.00 -7.29 -8.16
C MET A 74 7.43 -6.51 -9.35
N LEU A 75 7.05 -5.25 -9.17
CA LEU A 75 6.58 -4.37 -10.25
C LEU A 75 7.70 -3.95 -11.21
N ILE A 76 8.93 -3.82 -10.71
CA ILE A 76 10.10 -3.53 -11.55
C ILE A 76 10.41 -4.74 -12.44
N ALA A 77 10.46 -5.94 -11.84
CA ALA A 77 10.79 -7.18 -12.52
C ALA A 77 9.68 -7.62 -13.49
N GLN A 78 10.00 -7.63 -14.80
CA GLN A 78 9.03 -7.89 -15.88
C GLN A 78 8.24 -9.20 -15.68
N GLY A 79 8.87 -10.26 -15.17
CA GLY A 79 8.25 -11.56 -14.93
C GLY A 79 7.26 -11.61 -13.77
N THR A 80 7.31 -10.65 -12.85
CA THR A 80 6.49 -10.66 -11.62
C THR A 80 5.52 -9.49 -11.54
N ARG A 81 5.42 -8.64 -12.57
CA ARG A 81 4.60 -7.43 -12.56
C ARG A 81 3.16 -7.64 -12.12
N ARG A 82 2.50 -8.67 -12.69
CA ARG A 82 1.12 -8.98 -12.33
C ARG A 82 1.00 -9.38 -10.87
N LEU A 83 1.95 -10.15 -10.36
CA LEU A 83 1.99 -10.57 -8.95
C LEU A 83 2.29 -9.38 -8.01
N GLY A 84 3.16 -8.46 -8.41
CA GLY A 84 3.41 -7.23 -7.65
C GLY A 84 2.16 -6.33 -7.60
N ALA A 85 1.45 -6.21 -8.72
CA ALA A 85 0.17 -5.49 -8.77
C ALA A 85 -0.92 -6.16 -7.92
N LEU A 86 -0.97 -7.50 -7.93
CA LEU A 86 -1.80 -8.35 -7.08
C LEU A 86 -1.62 -8.01 -5.59
N LEU A 87 -0.36 -7.98 -5.15
CA LEU A 87 0.04 -7.71 -3.78
C LEU A 87 -0.28 -6.25 -3.41
N GLY A 88 0.02 -5.31 -4.31
CA GLY A 88 -0.35 -3.91 -4.14
C GLY A 88 -1.86 -3.69 -3.98
N LEU A 89 -2.69 -4.40 -4.76
CA LEU A 89 -4.15 -4.39 -4.59
C LEU A 89 -4.57 -4.91 -3.22
N ALA A 90 -3.99 -6.02 -2.76
CA ALA A 90 -4.32 -6.58 -1.45
C ALA A 90 -3.97 -5.60 -0.31
N ILE A 91 -2.76 -5.03 -0.32
CA ILE A 91 -2.31 -4.06 0.69
C ILE A 91 -3.22 -2.83 0.72
N ILE A 92 -3.46 -2.24 -0.46
CA ILE A 92 -4.19 -0.97 -0.56
C ILE A 92 -5.69 -1.15 -0.36
N SER A 93 -6.25 -2.31 -0.67
CA SER A 93 -7.63 -2.62 -0.28
C SER A 93 -7.78 -2.62 1.25
N GLY A 94 -6.79 -3.15 1.98
CA GLY A 94 -6.76 -3.06 3.45
C GLY A 94 -6.66 -1.62 3.94
N ALA A 95 -5.78 -0.81 3.36
CA ALA A 95 -5.64 0.60 3.72
C ALA A 95 -6.96 1.38 3.49
N ILE A 96 -7.57 1.25 2.31
CA ILE A 96 -8.85 1.90 1.98
C ILE A 96 -9.96 1.42 2.91
N PHE A 97 -10.03 0.12 3.20
CA PHE A 97 -10.98 -0.43 4.17
C PHE A 97 -10.82 0.23 5.53
N PHE A 98 -9.60 0.33 6.06
CA PHE A 98 -9.40 0.95 7.37
C PHE A 98 -9.76 2.43 7.39
N HIS A 99 -9.50 3.19 6.32
CA HIS A 99 -9.97 4.58 6.22
C HIS A 99 -11.50 4.71 6.23
N LEU A 100 -12.23 3.79 5.58
CA LEU A 100 -13.67 3.90 5.39
C LEU A 100 -14.50 3.23 6.50
N CYS A 101 -13.96 2.18 7.12
CA CYS A 101 -14.69 1.31 8.04
C CYS A 101 -14.17 1.37 9.48
N THR A 102 -13.21 2.26 9.78
CA THR A 102 -12.71 2.47 11.14
C THR A 102 -12.65 3.97 11.49
N PRO A 103 -12.44 4.33 12.77
CA PRO A 103 -12.27 5.71 13.20
C PRO A 103 -11.08 6.46 12.57
N LEU A 104 -10.21 5.79 11.80
CA LEU A 104 -9.11 6.44 11.09
C LEU A 104 -9.59 7.56 10.17
N GLY A 105 -10.70 7.33 9.44
CA GLY A 105 -11.31 8.31 8.55
C GLY A 105 -10.46 8.70 7.35
N ILE A 106 -11.03 9.45 6.40
CA ILE A 106 -10.29 9.95 5.23
C ILE A 106 -9.28 11.01 5.64
N ASN A 107 -9.72 12.00 6.42
CA ASN A 107 -8.87 13.07 6.93
C ASN A 107 -8.35 12.70 8.31
N ARG A 108 -7.13 12.16 8.37
CA ARG A 108 -6.60 11.53 9.58
C ARG A 108 -5.65 12.44 10.34
N VAL A 109 -5.57 12.25 11.65
CA VAL A 109 -4.65 13.00 12.52
C VAL A 109 -3.20 12.57 12.26
N VAL A 110 -2.29 13.54 12.18
CA VAL A 110 -0.86 13.31 11.89
C VAL A 110 0.05 13.57 13.09
N ASN A 111 -0.44 14.24 14.14
CA ASN A 111 0.33 14.53 15.35
C ASN A 111 -0.55 14.78 16.57
N ALA A 112 0.08 14.89 17.74
CA ALA A 112 -0.56 15.17 19.01
C ALA A 112 -1.31 16.53 19.06
N ALA A 113 -0.98 17.48 18.18
CA ALA A 113 -1.68 18.77 18.08
C ALA A 113 -3.05 18.65 17.37
N GLY A 114 -3.39 17.47 16.84
CA GLY A 114 -4.64 17.25 16.13
C GLY A 114 -4.62 17.75 14.69
N GLU A 115 -3.45 18.05 14.13
CA GLU A 115 -3.34 18.42 12.73
C GLU A 115 -3.70 17.23 11.84
N THR A 116 -4.18 17.50 10.63
CA THR A 116 -4.68 16.47 9.72
C THR A 116 -3.99 16.52 8.37
N ASP A 117 -3.93 15.38 7.67
CA ASP A 117 -3.27 15.26 6.37
C ASP A 117 -4.11 15.77 5.17
N GLY A 118 -5.31 16.27 5.41
CA GLY A 118 -6.24 16.73 4.37
C GLY A 118 -6.76 15.61 3.47
N GLY A 119 -6.60 14.34 3.88
CA GLY A 119 -6.97 13.16 3.09
C GLY A 119 -5.98 12.78 1.98
N ILE A 120 -4.80 13.40 1.94
CA ILE A 120 -3.82 13.15 0.87
C ILE A 120 -3.41 11.66 0.79
N LEU A 121 -3.22 10.98 1.93
CA LEU A 121 -2.86 9.57 1.94
C LEU A 121 -3.97 8.69 1.37
N PHE A 122 -5.21 8.98 1.70
CA PHE A 122 -6.36 8.26 1.16
C PHE A 122 -6.47 8.42 -0.37
N TYR A 123 -6.34 9.64 -0.89
CA TYR A 123 -6.41 9.87 -2.34
C TYR A 123 -5.24 9.23 -3.09
N MET A 124 -4.02 9.25 -2.52
CA MET A 124 -2.89 8.51 -3.09
C MET A 124 -3.14 7.00 -3.06
N ALA A 125 -3.72 6.46 -1.99
CA ALA A 125 -4.09 5.05 -1.91
C ALA A 125 -5.09 4.67 -3.02
N CYS A 126 -6.13 5.48 -3.26
CA CYS A 126 -7.05 5.28 -4.38
C CYS A 126 -6.34 5.29 -5.75
N GLY A 127 -5.43 6.23 -5.96
CA GLY A 127 -4.63 6.30 -7.19
C GLY A 127 -3.77 5.05 -7.39
N VAL A 128 -3.13 4.55 -6.32
CA VAL A 128 -2.32 3.33 -6.35
C VAL A 128 -3.21 2.12 -6.63
N TRP A 129 -4.38 2.04 -6.01
CA TRP A 129 -5.32 0.93 -6.21
C TRP A 129 -5.72 0.80 -7.69
N ILE A 130 -6.12 1.92 -8.31
CA ILE A 130 -6.47 1.98 -9.73
C ILE A 130 -5.25 1.62 -10.59
N SER A 131 -4.07 2.14 -10.24
CA SER A 131 -2.83 1.85 -10.98
C SER A 131 -2.48 0.37 -10.95
N CYS A 132 -2.56 -0.29 -9.79
CA CYS A 132 -2.34 -1.72 -9.64
C CYS A 132 -3.38 -2.54 -10.43
N LEU A 133 -4.65 -2.15 -10.40
CA LEU A 133 -5.70 -2.80 -11.19
C LEU A 133 -5.39 -2.74 -12.68
N LEU A 134 -5.03 -1.56 -13.19
CA LEU A 134 -4.66 -1.36 -14.59
C LEU A 134 -3.39 -2.14 -14.96
N ILE A 135 -2.35 -2.13 -14.12
CA ILE A 135 -1.12 -2.90 -14.36
C ILE A 135 -1.43 -4.39 -14.47
N TRP A 136 -2.28 -4.93 -13.58
CA TRP A 136 -2.66 -6.33 -13.65
C TRP A 136 -3.24 -6.71 -15.00
N PHE A 137 -4.24 -5.96 -15.47
CA PHE A 137 -4.93 -6.26 -16.74
C PHE A 137 -4.04 -6.01 -17.95
N LEU A 138 -3.19 -4.97 -17.92
CA LEU A 138 -2.45 -4.50 -19.09
C LEU A 138 -1.06 -5.12 -19.24
N ALA A 139 -0.39 -5.47 -18.14
CA ALA A 139 0.91 -6.14 -18.19
C ALA A 139 0.74 -7.54 -18.78
N LYS A 140 1.71 -8.00 -19.57
CA LYS A 140 1.74 -9.38 -20.09
C LYS A 140 2.53 -10.28 -19.13
N PRO A 141 2.18 -11.57 -18.97
CA PRO A 141 3.08 -12.53 -18.35
C PRO A 141 4.34 -12.65 -19.22
N ASP A 142 5.49 -12.85 -18.59
CA ASP A 142 6.75 -13.02 -19.30
C ASP A 142 6.70 -14.27 -20.21
N GLN A 143 6.93 -14.05 -21.50
CA GLN A 143 6.93 -15.10 -22.52
C GLN A 143 8.31 -15.74 -22.71
N SER A 144 9.36 -15.24 -22.06
CA SER A 144 10.73 -15.79 -22.15
C SER A 144 10.83 -17.23 -21.64
N ARG A 145 9.96 -17.63 -20.69
CA ARG A 145 9.85 -19.00 -20.17
C ARG A 145 9.09 -19.97 -21.08
N SER A 146 8.34 -19.47 -22.07
CA SER A 146 7.56 -20.32 -22.98
C SER A 146 8.34 -20.75 -24.22
N ALA A 147 9.49 -20.15 -24.51
CA ALA A 147 10.33 -20.49 -25.66
C ALA A 147 11.33 -21.62 -25.37
N TYR A 148 11.39 -22.11 -24.14
CA TYR A 148 12.29 -23.17 -23.65
C TYR A 148 11.53 -24.39 -23.11
N ARG A 149 10.21 -24.45 -23.31
CA ARG A 149 9.34 -25.60 -23.04
C ARG A 149 8.75 -26.09 -24.35
#